data_AF-A0A161MG51-F1
#
_entry.id   AF-A0A161MG51-F1
#
_cell.length_a   1.000
_cell.length_b   1.000
_cell.length_c   1.000
_cell.angle_alpha   90.00
_cell.angle_beta   90.00
_cell.angle_gamma   90.00
#
_symmetry.space_group_name_H-M   'P 1'
#
loop_
_entity.id
_entity.type
_entity.pdbx_description
1 polymer ?
#
loop_
_entity_poly.entity_id
_entity_poly.type
_entity_poly.pdbx_seq_one_letter_code
_entity_poly.pdbx_strand_id
1 'polypeptide(L)'
;KFHVSIGHENVIAKITVFSYIGSNRDEYFSFDKEYCYEEEYKIDEQYSDDNIKVIYYVLLEFEKPLIAAKNSLIICSKFDIDFLLSNSCRIAFYGKSEHDITEQNYQLTILPNLLIFKQRQKIGYVQRICNDNEIIAHSMFKKQNRVSEQFINMKVKLSTGEDGVLESSF
;
A
#
# COMPACT_ATOMS: atom_id res chain seq x y z
N LYS A 1 -1.58 -7.77 -13.04
CA LYS A 1 -2.79 -7.50 -13.86
C LYS A 1 -3.76 -8.65 -13.65
N PHE A 2 -5.05 -8.35 -13.59
CA PHE A 2 -6.12 -9.31 -13.34
C PHE A 2 -7.22 -9.14 -14.38
N HIS A 3 -7.93 -10.21 -14.67
CA HIS A 3 -9.18 -10.12 -15.43
C HIS A 3 -10.29 -9.78 -14.45
N VAL A 4 -11.04 -8.75 -14.77
CA VAL A 4 -12.11 -8.22 -13.93
C VAL A 4 -13.42 -8.39 -14.68
N SER A 5 -14.35 -9.09 -14.05
CA SER A 5 -15.72 -9.29 -14.52
C SER A 5 -16.65 -8.38 -13.72
N ILE A 6 -17.39 -7.52 -14.42
CA ILE A 6 -18.40 -6.64 -13.83
C ILE A 6 -19.68 -6.76 -14.65
N GLY A 7 -20.71 -7.37 -14.07
CA GLY A 7 -21.92 -7.72 -14.82
C GLY A 7 -21.61 -8.67 -15.98
N HIS A 8 -21.80 -8.20 -17.21
CA HIS A 8 -21.54 -8.96 -18.43
C HIS A 8 -20.23 -8.57 -19.14
N GLU A 9 -19.51 -7.57 -18.62
CA GLU A 9 -18.26 -7.08 -19.19
C GLU A 9 -17.04 -7.76 -18.55
N ASN A 10 -16.00 -7.97 -19.36
CA ASN A 10 -14.72 -8.52 -18.92
C ASN A 10 -13.58 -7.64 -19.44
N VAL A 11 -12.77 -7.12 -18.52
CA VAL A 11 -11.67 -6.20 -18.84
C VAL A 11 -10.45 -6.52 -18.00
N ILE A 12 -9.27 -6.15 -18.50
CA ILE A 12 -8.03 -6.28 -17.73
C ILE A 12 -7.82 -5.02 -16.89
N ALA A 13 -7.45 -5.20 -15.62
CA ALA A 13 -7.10 -4.10 -14.73
C ALA A 13 -5.72 -4.32 -14.08
N LYS A 14 -5.03 -3.20 -13.83
CA LYS A 14 -3.98 -3.12 -12.82
C LYS A 14 -4.65 -2.92 -11.47
N ILE A 15 -4.12 -3.57 -10.45
CA ILE A 15 -4.66 -3.50 -9.09
C ILE A 15 -3.64 -2.84 -8.18
N THR A 16 -4.12 -2.04 -7.24
CA THR A 16 -3.35 -1.54 -6.10
C THR A 16 -4.14 -1.90 -4.85
N VAL A 17 -3.54 -2.69 -3.96
CA VAL A 17 -4.17 -3.11 -2.70
C VAL A 17 -3.71 -2.18 -1.60
N PHE A 18 -4.65 -1.76 -0.74
CA PHE A 18 -4.36 -0.95 0.42
C PHE A 18 -5.32 -1.26 1.55
N SER A 19 -4.88 -1.04 2.78
CA SER A 19 -5.60 -1.37 4.00
C SER A 19 -5.88 -0.13 4.84
N TYR A 20 -6.95 -0.20 5.61
CA TYR A 20 -7.27 0.74 6.68
C TYR A 20 -7.40 -0.03 7.99
N ILE A 21 -6.72 0.43 9.02
CA ILE A 21 -6.84 -0.09 10.37
C ILE A 21 -7.74 0.87 11.12
N GLY A 22 -8.93 0.43 11.50
CA GLY A 22 -9.91 1.29 12.14
C GLY A 22 -10.87 0.53 13.04
N SER A 23 -11.75 1.28 13.68
CA SER A 23 -12.79 0.71 14.52
C SER A 23 -13.90 0.08 13.66
N ASN A 24 -14.64 -0.89 14.21
CA ASN A 24 -15.80 -1.49 13.53
C ASN A 24 -16.90 -0.49 13.10
N ARG A 25 -16.84 0.77 13.52
CA ARG A 25 -17.80 1.82 13.11
C ARG A 25 -17.35 2.60 11.87
N ASP A 26 -16.10 2.45 11.45
CA ASP A 26 -15.48 3.23 10.39
C ASP A 26 -15.36 2.45 9.06
N GLU A 27 -16.34 1.58 8.78
CA GLU A 27 -16.27 0.64 7.66
C GLU A 27 -16.42 1.26 6.26
N TYR A 28 -16.69 2.56 6.16
CA TYR A 28 -16.86 3.25 4.87
C TYR A 28 -15.55 3.84 4.33
N PHE A 29 -15.41 3.78 3.00
CA PHE A 29 -14.34 4.45 2.28
C PHE A 29 -14.48 5.98 2.34
N SER A 30 -13.37 6.70 2.54
CA SER A 30 -13.32 8.17 2.47
C SER A 30 -11.94 8.64 2.04
N PHE A 31 -11.89 9.72 1.25
CA PHE A 31 -10.62 10.36 0.86
C PHE A 31 -9.93 11.10 2.02
N ASP A 32 -10.64 11.36 3.12
CA ASP A 32 -10.06 12.02 4.30
C ASP A 32 -9.23 11.08 5.19
N LYS A 33 -9.22 9.77 4.87
CA LYS A 33 -8.50 8.73 5.62
C LYS A 33 -7.16 8.42 4.96
N GLU A 34 -6.18 8.08 5.80
CA GLU A 34 -4.90 7.54 5.34
C GLU A 34 -4.95 6.01 5.26
N TYR A 35 -4.35 5.46 4.22
CA TYR A 35 -4.37 4.03 3.91
C TYR A 35 -2.95 3.49 3.77
N CYS A 36 -2.72 2.28 4.27
CA CYS A 36 -1.45 1.59 4.13
C CYS A 36 -1.43 0.79 2.83
N TYR A 37 -0.45 1.02 1.97
CA TYR A 37 -0.19 0.21 0.79
C TYR A 37 0.22 -1.22 1.19
N GLU A 38 -0.41 -2.22 0.59
CA GLU A 38 -0.14 -3.63 0.84
C GLU A 38 0.38 -4.30 -0.43
N GLU A 39 1.51 -5.01 -0.34
CA GLU A 39 2.01 -5.81 -1.47
C GLU A 39 1.17 -7.07 -1.67
N GLU A 40 0.67 -7.63 -0.57
CA GLU A 40 -0.07 -8.88 -0.55
C GLU A 40 -1.25 -8.76 0.42
N TYR A 41 -2.35 -9.47 0.11
CA TYR A 41 -3.46 -9.61 1.04
C TYR A 41 -3.05 -10.56 2.17
N LYS A 42 -3.19 -10.12 3.41
CA LYS A 42 -2.88 -10.92 4.58
C LYS A 42 -4.19 -11.44 5.19
N ILE A 43 -4.25 -12.75 5.41
CA ILE A 43 -5.38 -13.37 6.09
C ILE A 43 -5.17 -13.20 7.59
N ASP A 44 -6.17 -12.62 8.27
CA ASP A 44 -6.29 -12.58 9.73
C ASP A 44 -5.07 -12.00 10.49
N GLU A 45 -4.78 -10.71 10.31
CA GLU A 45 -4.13 -9.96 11.39
C GLU A 45 -5.16 -9.77 12.51
N GLN A 46 -5.27 -10.75 13.41
CA GLN A 46 -6.05 -10.60 14.65
C GLN A 46 -5.33 -9.57 15.52
N TYR A 47 -5.87 -8.35 15.54
CA TYR A 47 -5.46 -7.36 16.54
C TYR A 47 -5.95 -7.82 17.91
N SER A 48 -5.17 -7.53 18.94
CA SER A 48 -5.44 -7.97 20.32
C SER A 48 -6.74 -7.38 20.92
N ASP A 49 -7.36 -6.43 20.23
CA ASP A 49 -8.59 -5.75 20.60
C ASP A 49 -9.67 -6.06 19.55
N ASP A 50 -10.76 -6.72 19.97
CA ASP A 50 -11.90 -7.08 19.12
C ASP A 50 -12.55 -5.88 18.41
N ASN A 51 -12.24 -4.65 18.84
CA ASN A 51 -12.73 -3.43 18.21
C ASN A 51 -11.92 -2.97 16.99
N ILE A 52 -10.71 -3.50 16.78
CA ILE A 52 -9.82 -3.10 15.69
C ILE A 52 -9.93 -4.11 14.56
N LYS A 53 -10.28 -3.61 13.36
CA LYS A 53 -10.42 -4.42 12.15
C LYS A 53 -9.58 -3.83 11.03
N VAL A 54 -8.94 -4.72 10.27
CA VAL A 54 -8.30 -4.36 9.00
C VAL A 54 -9.31 -4.48 7.89
N ILE A 55 -9.50 -3.40 7.16
CA ILE A 55 -10.37 -3.35 6.00
C ILE A 55 -9.50 -3.17 4.77
N TYR A 56 -9.62 -4.09 3.82
CA TYR A 56 -8.89 -4.06 2.57
C TYR A 56 -9.73 -3.43 1.47
N TYR A 57 -9.08 -2.54 0.73
CA TYR A 57 -9.61 -1.89 -0.46
C TYR A 57 -8.69 -2.18 -1.64
N VAL A 58 -9.26 -2.10 -2.83
CA VAL A 58 -8.53 -2.33 -4.09
C VAL A 58 -8.88 -1.23 -5.07
N LEU A 59 -7.87 -0.50 -5.53
CA LEU A 59 -8.00 0.39 -6.68
C LEU A 59 -7.83 -0.43 -7.96
N LEU A 60 -8.86 -0.42 -8.80
CA LEU A 60 -8.87 -1.07 -10.11
C LEU A 60 -8.67 -0.03 -11.21
N GLU A 61 -7.51 -0.08 -11.87
CA GLU A 61 -7.19 0.76 -13.02
C GLU A 61 -7.38 -0.07 -14.30
N PHE A 62 -8.51 0.14 -14.99
CA PHE A 62 -8.88 -0.60 -16.19
C PHE A 62 -8.08 -0.16 -17.42
N GLU A 63 -7.69 -1.10 -18.27
CA GLU A 63 -7.04 -0.79 -19.56
C GLU A 63 -7.98 -0.12 -20.56
N LYS A 64 -9.29 -0.34 -20.40
CA LYS A 64 -10.34 0.27 -21.20
C LYS A 64 -11.48 0.73 -20.29
N PRO A 65 -12.12 1.87 -20.60
CA PRO A 65 -13.32 2.28 -19.87
C PRO A 65 -14.43 1.26 -20.10
N LEU A 66 -15.29 1.09 -19.10
CA LEU A 66 -16.45 0.20 -19.15
C LEU A 66 -17.65 0.89 -18.51
N ILE A 67 -18.85 0.40 -18.82
CA ILE A 67 -20.10 0.85 -18.21
C ILE A 67 -20.58 -0.25 -17.28
N ALA A 68 -20.79 0.08 -16.00
CA ALA A 68 -21.29 -0.83 -15.00
C ALA A 68 -22.45 -0.18 -14.21
N ALA A 69 -23.36 -0.99 -13.70
CA ALA A 69 -24.37 -0.51 -12.77
C ALA A 69 -23.70 -0.16 -11.42
N LYS A 70 -24.20 0.87 -10.75
CA LYS A 70 -23.74 1.21 -9.39
C LYS A 70 -23.86 0.01 -8.46
N ASN A 71 -22.89 -0.16 -7.58
CA ASN A 71 -22.86 -1.24 -6.59
C ASN A 71 -22.87 -2.66 -7.21
N SER A 72 -22.41 -2.80 -8.46
CA SER A 72 -22.24 -4.11 -9.10
C SER A 72 -21.22 -4.96 -8.35
N LEU A 73 -21.46 -6.27 -8.33
CA LEU A 73 -20.45 -7.23 -7.90
C LEU A 73 -19.30 -7.23 -8.90
N ILE A 74 -18.09 -7.09 -8.37
CA ILE A 74 -16.83 -7.13 -9.11
C ILE A 74 -16.13 -8.44 -8.75
N ILE A 75 -15.77 -9.23 -9.75
CA ILE A 75 -15.02 -10.47 -9.58
C ILE A 75 -13.68 -10.33 -10.30
N CYS A 76 -12.58 -10.59 -9.58
CA CYS A 76 -11.24 -10.56 -10.13
C CYS A 76 -10.68 -11.98 -10.21
N SER A 77 -10.16 -12.35 -11.36
CA SER A 77 -9.58 -13.67 -11.64
C SER A 77 -8.20 -13.56 -12.28
N LYS A 78 -7.41 -14.61 -12.10
CA LYS A 78 -6.10 -14.77 -12.75
C LYS A 78 -6.18 -15.93 -13.75
N PHE A 79 -6.41 -15.61 -15.02
CA PHE A 79 -6.51 -16.63 -16.07
C PHE A 79 -5.16 -17.06 -16.65
N ASP A 80 -4.12 -16.23 -16.58
CA ASP A 80 -2.78 -16.57 -17.12
C ASP A 80 -1.99 -17.60 -16.28
N ILE A 81 -2.67 -18.40 -15.46
CA ILE A 81 -2.04 -19.52 -14.76
C ILE A 81 -2.14 -20.72 -15.70
N ASP A 82 -1.00 -21.32 -16.03
CA ASP A 82 -0.92 -22.42 -16.99
C ASP A 82 -1.99 -23.48 -16.71
N PHE A 83 -2.86 -23.68 -17.70
CA PHE A 83 -3.96 -24.63 -17.67
C PHE A 83 -3.47 -26.06 -17.39
N LEU A 84 -2.22 -26.36 -17.76
CA LEU A 84 -1.58 -27.66 -17.61
C LEU A 84 -1.07 -27.94 -16.18
N LEU A 85 -0.99 -26.94 -15.29
CA LEU A 85 -0.35 -27.06 -13.96
C LEU A 85 -1.30 -26.82 -12.77
N SER A 86 -2.57 -26.43 -12.98
CA SER A 86 -3.41 -25.90 -11.89
C SER A 86 -4.84 -26.47 -11.85
N ASN A 87 -5.05 -27.43 -10.95
CA ASN A 87 -6.38 -27.79 -10.39
C ASN A 87 -6.81 -26.80 -9.27
N SER A 88 -6.31 -25.56 -9.31
CA SER A 88 -6.57 -24.54 -8.28
C SER A 88 -7.65 -23.55 -8.74
N CYS A 89 -8.35 -22.97 -7.76
CA CYS A 89 -9.31 -21.90 -8.00
C CYS A 89 -8.61 -20.70 -8.66
N ARG A 90 -9.19 -20.18 -9.75
CA ARG A 90 -8.65 -19.03 -10.51
C ARG A 90 -9.32 -17.71 -10.15
N ILE A 91 -10.34 -17.74 -9.31
CA ILE A 91 -10.95 -16.54 -8.73
C ILE A 91 -10.01 -16.07 -7.62
N ALA A 92 -9.50 -14.85 -7.77
CA ALA A 92 -8.57 -14.26 -6.82
C ALA A 92 -9.31 -13.58 -5.66
N PHE A 93 -10.25 -12.68 -5.98
CA PHE A 93 -11.04 -11.97 -5.00
C PHE A 93 -12.32 -11.42 -5.63
N TYR A 94 -13.27 -11.03 -4.78
CA TYR A 94 -14.51 -10.37 -5.19
C TYR A 94 -14.85 -9.24 -4.22
N GLY A 95 -15.65 -8.29 -4.65
CA GLY A 95 -16.06 -7.16 -3.84
C GLY A 95 -17.13 -6.31 -4.52
N LYS A 96 -17.54 -5.24 -3.85
CA LYS A 96 -18.42 -4.21 -4.42
C LYS A 96 -17.62 -2.94 -4.66
N SER A 97 -18.09 -2.12 -5.59
CA SER A 97 -17.51 -0.80 -5.79
C SER A 97 -17.94 0.15 -4.67
N GLU A 98 -16.97 0.69 -3.94
CA GLU A 98 -17.18 1.77 -2.96
C GLU A 98 -17.20 3.15 -3.62
N HIS A 99 -16.38 3.35 -4.66
CA HIS A 99 -16.26 4.63 -5.35
C HIS A 99 -15.92 4.44 -6.84
N ASP A 100 -16.80 4.93 -7.71
CA ASP A 100 -16.63 4.86 -9.16
C ASP A 100 -15.95 6.13 -9.69
N ILE A 101 -14.80 5.97 -10.35
CA ILE A 101 -14.05 7.07 -10.98
C ILE A 101 -14.40 7.12 -12.46
N THR A 102 -14.99 8.24 -12.91
CA THR A 102 -15.43 8.42 -14.31
C THR A 102 -14.59 9.43 -15.10
N GLU A 103 -13.80 10.26 -14.41
CA GLU A 103 -12.95 11.26 -15.04
C GLU A 103 -11.76 10.62 -15.79
N GLN A 104 -11.52 11.04 -17.03
CA GLN A 104 -10.38 10.51 -17.80
C GLN A 104 -9.02 10.88 -17.18
N ASN A 105 -8.92 12.06 -16.56
CA ASN A 105 -7.69 12.59 -15.96
C ASN A 105 -7.59 12.30 -14.45
N TYR A 106 -8.25 11.24 -13.97
CA TYR A 106 -8.31 10.88 -12.55
C TYR A 106 -6.95 10.76 -11.87
N GLN A 107 -5.89 10.42 -12.62
CA GLN A 107 -4.51 10.37 -12.14
C GLN A 107 -4.02 11.72 -11.56
N LEU A 108 -4.54 12.83 -12.08
CA LEU A 108 -4.18 14.18 -11.67
C LEU A 108 -5.25 14.83 -10.78
N THR A 109 -6.51 14.42 -10.88
CA THR A 109 -7.63 15.04 -10.16
C THR A 109 -8.05 14.27 -8.91
N ILE A 110 -8.06 12.94 -8.97
CA ILE A 110 -8.58 12.07 -7.90
C ILE A 110 -7.45 11.39 -7.12
N LEU A 111 -6.48 10.78 -7.80
CA LEU A 111 -5.43 10.01 -7.12
C LEU A 111 -4.57 10.82 -6.15
N PRO A 112 -4.27 12.11 -6.37
CA PRO A 112 -3.53 12.90 -5.38
C PRO A 112 -4.27 13.06 -4.04
N ASN A 113 -5.60 12.93 -4.05
CA ASN A 113 -6.43 12.99 -2.83
C ASN A 113 -6.56 11.61 -2.15
N LEU A 114 -6.15 10.53 -2.83
CA LEU A 114 -6.17 9.18 -2.27
C LEU A 114 -4.87 8.94 -1.48
N LEU A 115 -4.92 9.14 -0.17
CA LEU A 115 -3.76 9.14 0.72
C LEU A 115 -3.27 7.71 1.03
N ILE A 116 -2.59 7.08 0.06
CA ILE A 116 -1.96 5.77 0.22
C ILE A 116 -0.47 5.94 0.51
N PHE A 117 -0.01 5.47 1.67
CA PHE A 117 1.40 5.49 2.05
C PHE A 117 1.97 4.08 2.15
N LYS A 118 3.28 3.94 1.95
CA LYS A 118 3.98 2.67 2.19
C LYS A 118 4.86 2.81 3.41
N GLN A 119 4.66 1.95 4.40
CA GLN A 119 5.58 1.86 5.53
C GLN A 119 6.96 1.42 5.03
N ARG A 120 7.98 2.21 5.37
CA ARG A 120 9.36 1.94 4.99
C ARG A 120 10.23 2.04 6.23
N GLN A 121 11.07 1.04 6.41
CA GLN A 121 12.10 1.03 7.44
C GLN A 121 13.47 1.04 6.78
N LYS A 122 14.38 1.84 7.32
CA LYS A 122 15.80 1.84 6.95
C LYS A 122 16.59 1.53 8.21
N ILE A 123 17.49 0.56 8.09
CA ILE A 123 18.34 0.11 9.19
C ILE A 123 19.78 0.29 8.74
N GLY A 124 20.60 0.87 9.61
CA GLY A 124 22.03 1.02 9.44
C GLY A 124 22.77 0.60 10.70
N TYR A 125 24.09 0.75 10.68
CA TYR A 125 24.96 0.33 11.78
C TYR A 125 25.82 1.49 12.25
N VAL A 126 26.07 1.55 13.55
CA VAL A 126 27.00 2.51 14.13
C VAL A 126 28.43 2.13 13.71
N GLN A 127 29.10 3.02 12.99
CA GLN A 127 30.50 2.86 12.59
C GLN A 127 31.44 3.36 13.68
N ARG A 128 31.14 4.54 14.22
CA ARG A 128 32.02 5.26 15.15
C ARG A 128 31.21 6.18 16.06
N ILE A 129 31.59 6.21 17.33
CA ILE A 129 31.14 7.23 18.29
C ILE A 129 32.18 8.37 18.24
N CYS A 130 31.74 9.58 17.91
CA CYS A 130 32.62 10.75 17.82
C CYS A 130 32.79 11.43 19.17
N ASN A 131 31.70 11.57 19.92
CA ASN A 131 31.62 12.11 21.27
C ASN A 131 30.31 11.64 21.93
N ASP A 132 29.99 12.19 23.10
CA ASP A 132 28.81 11.81 23.88
C ASP A 132 27.46 12.05 23.17
N ASN A 133 27.43 12.91 22.14
CA ASN A 133 26.21 13.30 21.42
C ASN A 133 26.22 12.98 19.92
N GLU A 134 27.37 12.58 19.36
CA GLU A 134 27.54 12.41 17.91
C GLU A 134 28.03 11.01 17.56
N ILE A 135 27.34 10.40 16.60
CA ILE A 135 27.62 9.05 16.12
C ILE A 135 27.60 9.05 14.59
N ILE A 136 28.60 8.41 13.99
CA ILE A 136 28.63 8.14 12.55
C ILE A 136 28.01 6.77 12.32
N ALA A 137 26.91 6.73 11.57
CA ALA A 137 26.26 5.51 11.12
C ALA A 137 26.52 5.26 9.62
N HIS A 138 26.60 3.99 9.23
CA HIS A 138 26.81 3.57 7.85
C HIS A 138 25.77 2.55 7.40
N SER A 139 25.72 2.29 6.10
CA SER A 139 24.85 1.28 5.46
C SER A 139 23.33 1.47 5.63
N MET A 140 22.86 2.64 6.09
CA MET A 140 21.43 2.98 6.14
C MET A 140 20.86 3.35 4.76
N PHE A 141 21.70 3.93 3.90
CA PHE A 141 21.35 4.37 2.56
C PHE A 141 22.22 3.65 1.51
N LYS A 142 21.63 3.31 0.37
CA LYS A 142 22.40 2.80 -0.77
C LYS A 142 23.32 3.91 -1.28
N LYS A 143 24.52 3.56 -1.76
CA LYS A 143 25.46 4.48 -2.41
C LYS A 143 24.92 4.94 -3.78
N GLN A 144 23.90 5.80 -3.76
CA GLN A 144 23.26 6.39 -4.93
C GLN A 144 22.85 7.84 -4.61
N ASN A 145 22.86 8.68 -5.64
CA ASN A 145 22.62 10.14 -5.64
C ASN A 145 21.88 10.70 -4.42
N ARG A 146 22.63 11.28 -3.46
CA ARG A 146 22.18 12.20 -2.40
C ARG A 146 20.93 11.76 -1.63
N VAL A 147 20.63 10.46 -1.59
CA VAL A 147 19.42 9.95 -0.94
C VAL A 147 19.42 10.32 0.54
N SER A 148 20.58 10.28 1.19
CA SER A 148 20.76 10.65 2.60
C SER A 148 20.35 12.09 2.93
N GLU A 149 20.56 13.04 2.01
CA GLU A 149 20.26 14.46 2.23
C GLU A 149 18.74 14.70 2.42
N GLN A 150 17.90 13.84 1.85
CA GLN A 150 16.44 13.92 1.96
C GLN A 150 15.89 13.54 3.35
N PHE A 151 16.73 12.91 4.19
CA PHE A 151 16.34 12.40 5.51
C PHE A 151 16.97 13.21 6.65
N ILE A 152 17.65 14.33 6.34
CA ILE A 152 18.16 15.24 7.36
C ILE A 152 16.99 15.77 8.20
N ASN A 153 17.18 15.91 9.51
CA ASN A 153 16.18 16.22 10.53
C ASN A 153 15.17 15.11 10.84
N MET A 154 15.27 13.93 10.22
CA MET A 154 14.45 12.80 10.62
C MET A 154 14.96 12.16 11.92
N LYS A 155 14.01 11.75 12.77
CA LYS A 155 14.30 11.02 14.00
C LYS A 155 14.76 9.60 13.68
N VAL A 156 15.75 9.13 14.41
CA VAL A 156 16.26 7.76 14.37
C VAL A 156 16.27 7.20 15.78
N LYS A 157 16.10 5.88 15.88
CA LYS A 157 16.16 5.17 17.16
C LYS A 157 17.33 4.21 17.14
N LEU A 158 18.17 4.27 18.16
CA LEU A 158 19.27 3.34 18.37
C LEU A 158 18.74 2.03 18.98
N SER A 159 19.47 0.93 18.78
CA SER A 159 19.14 -0.35 19.41
C SER A 159 19.26 -0.31 20.94
N THR A 160 19.98 0.67 21.49
CA THR A 160 20.06 0.97 22.93
C THR A 160 18.80 1.61 23.49
N GLY A 161 17.88 2.05 22.63
CA GLY A 161 16.63 2.73 23.00
C GLY A 161 16.72 4.27 22.98
N GLU A 162 17.89 4.82 22.71
CA GLU A 162 18.11 6.27 22.59
C GLU A 162 17.53 6.81 21.28
N ASP A 163 17.01 8.04 21.33
CA ASP A 163 16.52 8.76 20.16
C ASP A 163 17.60 9.73 19.68
N GLY A 164 17.76 9.83 18.36
CA GLY A 164 18.70 10.75 17.70
C GLY A 164 18.07 11.41 16.49
N VAL A 165 18.83 12.29 15.84
CA VAL A 165 18.43 13.00 14.62
C VAL A 165 19.53 12.88 13.58
N LEU A 166 19.15 12.71 12.31
CA LEU A 166 20.10 12.74 11.19
C LEU A 166 20.50 14.19 10.88
N GLU A 167 21.75 14.56 11.14
CA GLU A 167 22.23 15.94 10.92
C GLU A 167 22.90 16.15 9.57
N SER A 168 23.72 15.19 9.13
CA SER A 168 24.48 15.33 7.88
C SER A 168 24.82 13.99 7.25
N SER A 169 25.20 14.02 5.97
CA SER A 169 25.74 12.87 5.25
C SER A 169 27.26 12.97 5.15
N PHE A 170 27.95 11.87 5.48
CA PHE A 170 29.40 11.72 5.43
C PHE A 170 29.83 10.72 4.36
#